data_AF-A0A8J8FS86-F1
#
_entry.id   AF-A0A8J8FS86-F1
#
_cell.length_a   1.000
_cell.length_b   1.000
_cell.length_c   1.000
_cell.angle_alpha   90.00
_cell.angle_beta   90.00
_cell.angle_gamma   90.00
#
_symmetry.space_group_name_H-M   'P 1'
#
loop_
_entity.id
_entity.type
_entity.pdbx_description
1 polymer ?
#
loop_
_entity_poly.entity_id
_entity_poly.type
_entity_poly.pdbx_seq_one_letter_code
_entity_poly.pdbx_strand_id
1 'polypeptide(L)'
;IKATTIGKVIRWLKIDALLPHEQMSYFKSKALIYQNFKIRIKTLFDNHDISEKQYQALTSEYQTLYKQVCMQCQDKSKNSSHVVENMLRIYTLALQKDELKELFRRGEINENIYKKNLLILDTQTERVEQDRPKLQSLNTYFYSWIGRLSSLFRRILFLPASLSDSQELYLYYRTQYKLITKVLDELALMEKSPLQEIFDDPKALKNVTYIYQVLKNKTVLQMEHEIQSNEDLLDDFNEQSAKALLRITQVDTLNDLHEREIISSKLHVLLKKELK
;
A
#
# COMPACT_ATOMS: atom_id res chain seq x y z
N ILE A 1 7.58 40.40 14.80
CA ILE A 1 6.21 40.46 14.24
C ILE A 1 5.42 39.30 14.88
N LYS A 2 4.31 39.62 15.57
CA LYS A 2 3.65 38.77 16.58
C LYS A 2 2.93 37.55 15.97
N ALA A 3 2.86 36.45 16.75
CA ALA A 3 2.24 35.16 16.41
C ALA A 3 0.75 35.21 16.01
N THR A 4 0.06 36.33 16.17
CA THR A 4 -1.35 36.52 15.81
C THR A 4 -1.60 36.71 14.31
N THR A 5 -0.58 37.02 13.51
CA THR A 5 -0.71 37.16 12.04
C THR A 5 -0.52 35.84 11.30
N ILE A 6 0.20 34.88 11.91
CA ILE A 6 0.46 33.55 11.30
C ILE A 6 -0.84 32.74 11.19
N GLY A 7 -1.72 32.77 12.20
CA GLY A 7 -2.99 32.04 12.16
C GLY A 7 -3.96 32.53 11.06
N LYS A 8 -3.91 33.83 10.68
CA LYS A 8 -4.70 34.35 9.56
C LYS A 8 -4.14 33.92 8.20
N VAL A 9 -2.82 33.79 8.08
CA VAL A 9 -2.15 33.33 6.86
C VAL A 9 -2.35 31.82 6.65
N ILE A 10 -2.30 31.01 7.70
CA ILE A 10 -2.59 29.57 7.66
C ILE A 10 -4.04 29.31 7.24
N ARG A 11 -4.99 30.08 7.79
CA ARG A 11 -6.43 30.00 7.45
C ARG A 11 -6.73 30.50 6.02
N TRP A 12 -5.95 31.46 5.52
CA TRP A 12 -6.05 31.99 4.15
C TRP A 12 -5.43 31.05 3.12
N LEU A 13 -4.33 30.36 3.47
CA LEU A 13 -3.69 29.32 2.64
C LEU A 13 -4.38 27.96 2.73
N LYS A 14 -5.45 27.83 3.54
CA LYS A 14 -6.17 26.57 3.80
C LYS A 14 -5.27 25.42 4.30
N ILE A 15 -4.13 25.72 4.93
CA ILE A 15 -3.20 24.71 5.45
C ILE A 15 -3.84 23.89 6.60
N ASP A 16 -4.82 24.47 7.31
CA ASP A 16 -5.60 23.78 8.36
C ASP A 16 -6.85 23.05 7.82
N ALA A 17 -7.15 23.13 6.53
CA ALA A 17 -8.38 22.57 5.98
C ALA A 17 -8.10 21.22 5.33
N LEU A 18 -8.76 20.17 5.83
CA LEU A 18 -8.72 18.84 5.24
C LEU A 18 -9.16 18.89 3.77
N LEU A 19 -8.38 18.25 2.90
CA LEU A 19 -8.72 17.98 1.51
C LEU A 19 -9.96 17.09 1.44
N PRO A 20 -10.70 17.07 0.31
CA PRO A 20 -11.94 16.30 0.20
C PRO A 20 -11.79 14.83 0.57
N HIS A 21 -10.69 14.19 0.14
CA HIS A 21 -10.39 12.79 0.48
C HIS A 21 -9.96 12.60 1.93
N GLU A 22 -9.22 13.54 2.52
CA GLU A 22 -8.87 13.51 3.95
C GLU A 22 -10.11 13.68 4.83
N GLN A 23 -11.02 14.57 4.44
CA GLN A 23 -12.28 14.79 5.13
C GLN A 23 -13.19 13.57 5.05
N MET A 24 -13.33 12.97 3.86
CA MET A 24 -14.09 11.73 3.68
C MET A 24 -13.46 10.57 4.45
N SER A 25 -12.12 10.43 4.39
CA SER A 25 -11.36 9.45 5.16
C SER A 25 -11.55 9.61 6.66
N TYR A 26 -11.50 10.84 7.17
CA TYR A 26 -11.74 11.15 8.57
C TYR A 26 -13.11 10.67 9.04
N PHE A 27 -14.18 10.99 8.30
CA PHE A 27 -15.53 10.58 8.70
C PHE A 27 -15.74 9.07 8.58
N LYS A 28 -15.29 8.44 7.49
CA LYS A 28 -15.38 6.98 7.32
C LYS A 28 -14.58 6.22 8.37
N SER A 29 -13.39 6.69 8.70
CA SER A 29 -12.56 6.11 9.77
C SER A 29 -13.25 6.23 11.13
N LYS A 30 -13.88 7.36 11.45
CA LYS A 30 -14.67 7.51 12.68
C LYS A 30 -15.87 6.58 12.72
N ALA A 31 -16.57 6.41 11.60
CA ALA A 31 -17.69 5.47 11.52
C ALA A 31 -17.23 4.04 11.83
N LEU A 32 -16.10 3.60 11.26
CA LEU A 32 -15.50 2.29 11.53
C LEU A 32 -15.07 2.14 13.00
N ILE A 33 -14.42 3.16 13.59
CA ILE A 33 -14.03 3.16 15.01
C ILE A 33 -15.26 2.94 15.90
N TYR A 34 -16.36 3.64 15.65
CA TYR A 34 -17.57 3.49 16.46
C TYR A 34 -18.25 2.14 16.27
N GLN A 35 -18.22 1.54 15.07
CA GLN A 35 -18.67 0.16 14.89
C GLN A 35 -17.81 -0.83 15.69
N ASN A 36 -16.48 -0.67 15.66
CA ASN A 36 -15.57 -1.51 16.45
C ASN A 36 -15.80 -1.36 17.95
N PHE A 37 -16.10 -0.16 18.44
CA PHE A 37 -16.50 0.05 19.83
C PHE A 37 -17.77 -0.71 20.19
N LYS A 38 -18.79 -0.76 19.32
CA LYS A 38 -19.99 -1.56 19.58
C LYS A 38 -19.67 -3.05 19.72
N ILE A 39 -18.80 -3.60 18.87
CA ILE A 39 -18.35 -5.00 18.96
C ILE A 39 -17.61 -5.24 20.29
N ARG A 40 -16.72 -4.32 20.67
CA ARG A 40 -15.96 -4.42 21.93
C ARG A 40 -16.86 -4.31 23.15
N ILE A 41 -17.83 -3.39 23.16
CA ILE A 41 -18.81 -3.21 24.23
C ILE A 41 -19.64 -4.49 24.40
N LYS A 42 -20.06 -5.11 23.30
CA LYS A 42 -20.74 -6.41 23.36
C LYS A 42 -19.84 -7.47 24.00
N THR A 43 -18.58 -7.55 23.59
CA THR A 43 -17.61 -8.51 24.16
C THR A 43 -17.44 -8.31 25.66
N LEU A 44 -17.30 -7.06 26.12
CA LEU A 44 -17.20 -6.74 27.55
C LEU A 44 -18.46 -7.16 28.31
N PHE A 45 -19.64 -6.98 27.73
CA PHE A 45 -20.89 -7.40 28.35
C PHE A 45 -21.03 -8.94 28.40
N ASP A 46 -20.74 -9.61 27.29
CA ASP A 46 -20.77 -11.09 27.19
C ASP A 46 -19.79 -11.73 28.19
N ASN A 47 -18.65 -11.09 28.45
CA ASN A 47 -17.64 -11.53 29.42
C ASN A 47 -17.96 -11.13 30.88
N HIS A 48 -19.09 -10.46 31.12
CA HIS A 48 -19.47 -9.92 32.43
C HIS A 48 -18.51 -8.86 33.01
N ASP A 49 -17.68 -8.23 32.17
CA ASP A 49 -16.79 -7.12 32.56
C ASP A 49 -17.56 -5.82 32.84
N ILE A 50 -18.78 -5.69 32.31
CA ILE A 50 -19.66 -4.54 32.51
C ILE A 50 -21.10 -5.00 32.83
N SER A 51 -21.81 -4.17 33.60
CA SER A 51 -23.23 -4.38 33.91
C SER A 51 -24.14 -4.12 32.70
N GLU A 52 -25.36 -4.67 32.71
CA GLU A 52 -26.37 -4.41 31.68
C GLU A 52 -26.66 -2.90 31.51
N LYS A 53 -26.72 -2.16 32.64
CA LYS A 53 -26.93 -0.71 32.60
C LYS A 53 -25.80 0.02 31.87
N GLN A 54 -24.54 -0.37 32.12
CA GLN A 54 -23.38 0.19 31.41
C GLN A 54 -23.38 -0.21 29.92
N TYR A 55 -23.71 -1.46 29.61
CA TYR A 55 -23.84 -1.94 28.24
C TYR A 55 -24.87 -1.14 27.44
N GLN A 56 -26.07 -0.93 27.98
CA GLN A 56 -27.13 -0.16 27.34
C GLN A 56 -26.72 1.31 27.13
N ALA A 57 -26.13 1.94 28.15
CA ALA A 57 -25.67 3.33 28.08
C ALA A 57 -24.59 3.52 26.99
N LEU A 58 -23.53 2.71 27.03
CA LEU A 58 -22.43 2.77 26.07
C LEU A 58 -22.90 2.46 24.64
N THR A 59 -23.74 1.44 24.48
CA THR A 59 -24.30 1.09 23.16
C THR A 59 -25.09 2.25 22.56
N SER A 60 -25.95 2.89 23.37
CA SER A 60 -26.75 4.05 22.94
C SER A 60 -25.88 5.25 22.56
N GLU A 61 -24.85 5.56 23.36
CA GLU A 61 -23.91 6.63 23.09
C GLU A 61 -23.17 6.44 21.76
N TYR A 62 -22.50 5.30 21.58
CA TYR A 62 -21.71 5.06 20.36
C TYR A 62 -22.57 4.83 19.13
N GLN A 63 -23.81 4.32 19.28
CA GLN A 63 -24.76 4.27 18.18
C GLN A 63 -25.21 5.68 17.75
N THR A 64 -25.34 6.62 18.69
CA THR A 64 -25.66 8.01 18.39
C THR A 64 -24.51 8.70 17.66
N LEU A 65 -23.28 8.54 18.16
CA LEU A 65 -22.07 9.05 17.52
C LEU A 65 -21.86 8.50 16.11
N TYR A 66 -22.12 7.19 15.91
CA TYR A 66 -22.11 6.56 14.60
C TYR A 66 -23.10 7.22 13.63
N LYS A 67 -24.37 7.36 14.03
CA LYS A 67 -25.41 8.01 13.21
C LYS A 67 -25.03 9.44 12.83
N GLN A 68 -24.50 10.22 13.77
CA GLN A 68 -24.06 11.60 13.52
C GLN A 68 -22.97 11.67 12.45
N VAL A 69 -21.97 10.78 12.51
CA VAL A 69 -20.90 10.72 11.51
C VAL A 69 -21.42 10.25 10.15
N CYS A 70 -22.33 9.28 10.10
CA CYS A 70 -22.95 8.85 8.83
C CYS A 70 -23.70 9.99 8.13
N MET A 71 -24.41 10.84 8.88
CA MET A 71 -25.07 12.02 8.31
C MET A 71 -24.04 13.00 7.73
N GLN A 72 -22.92 13.22 8.43
CA GLN A 72 -21.83 14.08 7.95
C GLN A 72 -21.16 13.55 6.66
N CYS A 73 -21.12 12.23 6.46
CA CYS A 73 -20.69 11.62 5.21
C CYS A 73 -21.66 11.91 4.05
N GLN A 74 -22.97 11.82 4.30
CA GLN A 74 -24.00 11.97 3.26
C GLN A 74 -24.13 13.41 2.77
N ASP A 75 -24.09 14.40 3.67
CA ASP A 75 -24.26 15.83 3.34
C ASP A 75 -23.14 16.40 2.45
N LYS A 76 -21.98 15.73 2.40
CA LYS A 76 -20.80 16.18 1.63
C LYS A 76 -20.56 15.39 0.33
N SER A 77 -21.49 14.53 -0.06
CA SER A 77 -21.28 13.48 -1.07
C SER A 77 -21.49 13.89 -2.54
N LYS A 78 -21.57 15.17 -2.89
CA LYS A 78 -21.85 15.61 -4.29
C LYS A 78 -20.82 15.15 -5.36
N ASN A 79 -19.73 14.49 -4.97
CA ASN A 79 -18.83 13.77 -5.88
C ASN A 79 -18.13 12.57 -5.16
N SER A 80 -18.86 11.84 -4.31
CA SER A 80 -18.30 10.83 -3.40
C SER A 80 -17.44 9.77 -4.09
N SER A 81 -17.83 9.34 -5.29
CA SER A 81 -17.15 8.25 -6.01
C SER A 81 -15.69 8.59 -6.35
N HIS A 82 -15.42 9.78 -6.88
CA HIS A 82 -14.05 10.23 -7.18
C HIS A 82 -13.19 10.35 -5.91
N VAL A 83 -13.79 10.84 -4.83
CA VAL A 83 -13.12 11.02 -3.54
C VAL A 83 -12.75 9.66 -2.93
N VAL A 84 -13.68 8.69 -2.95
CA VAL A 84 -13.43 7.32 -2.50
C VAL A 84 -12.38 6.64 -3.38
N GLU A 85 -12.42 6.84 -4.70
CA GLU A 85 -11.40 6.33 -5.61
C GLU A 85 -10.01 6.90 -5.28
N ASN A 86 -9.89 8.20 -4.98
CA ASN A 86 -8.62 8.80 -4.57
C ASN A 86 -8.14 8.30 -3.20
N MET A 87 -9.03 8.10 -2.23
CA MET A 87 -8.68 7.44 -0.97
C MET A 87 -8.13 6.03 -1.22
N LEU A 88 -8.80 5.26 -2.07
CA LEU A 88 -8.36 3.90 -2.41
C LEU A 88 -7.01 3.92 -3.13
N ARG A 89 -6.77 4.88 -4.02
CA ARG A 89 -5.47 5.07 -4.67
C ARG A 89 -4.37 5.37 -3.67
N ILE A 90 -4.58 6.30 -2.73
CA ILE A 90 -3.61 6.59 -1.65
C ILE A 90 -3.32 5.35 -0.83
N TYR A 91 -4.35 4.59 -0.46
CA TYR A 91 -4.20 3.33 0.26
C TYR A 91 -3.34 2.32 -0.51
N THR A 92 -3.62 2.10 -1.80
CA THR A 92 -2.81 1.17 -2.61
C THR A 92 -1.37 1.63 -2.79
N LEU A 93 -1.12 2.94 -2.92
CA LEU A 93 0.24 3.48 -2.99
C LEU A 93 1.00 3.27 -1.67
N ALA A 94 0.33 3.41 -0.53
CA ALA A 94 0.92 3.11 0.77
C ALA A 94 1.31 1.62 0.89
N LEU A 95 0.44 0.69 0.47
CA LEU A 95 0.75 -0.73 0.41
C LEU A 95 2.00 -1.02 -0.44
N GLN A 96 2.12 -0.38 -1.60
CA GLN A 96 3.31 -0.53 -2.45
C GLN A 96 4.57 0.02 -1.79
N LYS A 97 4.49 1.16 -1.08
CA LYS A 97 5.65 1.72 -0.36
C LYS A 97 6.12 0.79 0.75
N ASP A 98 5.20 0.17 1.48
CA ASP A 98 5.55 -0.76 2.55
C ASP A 98 6.14 -2.06 2.02
N GLU A 99 5.56 -2.62 0.95
CA GLU A 99 6.15 -3.78 0.27
C GLU A 99 7.53 -3.45 -0.32
N LEU A 100 7.71 -2.26 -0.89
CA LEU A 100 9.00 -1.82 -1.43
C LEU A 100 10.09 -1.75 -0.35
N LYS A 101 9.75 -1.26 0.85
CA LYS A 101 10.66 -1.26 2.00
C LYS A 101 11.02 -2.68 2.42
N GLU A 102 10.06 -3.59 2.42
CA GLU A 102 10.28 -5.00 2.77
C GLU A 102 11.21 -5.70 1.77
N LEU A 103 10.98 -5.50 0.47
CA LEU A 103 11.85 -6.03 -0.59
C LEU A 103 13.30 -5.52 -0.43
N PHE A 104 13.47 -4.25 -0.08
CA PHE A 104 14.81 -3.69 0.18
C PHE A 104 15.43 -4.22 1.47
N ARG A 105 14.66 -4.32 2.56
CA ARG A 105 15.10 -4.88 3.85
C ARG A 105 15.59 -6.33 3.71
N ARG A 106 14.93 -7.11 2.85
CA ARG A 106 15.30 -8.49 2.51
C ARG A 106 16.39 -8.58 1.46
N GLY A 107 16.98 -7.47 1.01
CA GLY A 107 18.02 -7.48 -0.03
C GLY A 107 17.56 -8.06 -1.37
N GLU A 108 16.26 -8.14 -1.63
CA GLU A 108 15.71 -8.62 -2.90
C GLU A 108 15.90 -7.60 -4.02
N ILE A 109 16.11 -6.33 -3.67
CA ILE A 109 16.38 -5.23 -4.58
C ILE A 109 17.55 -4.39 -4.09
N ASN A 110 18.30 -3.80 -5.02
CA ASN A 110 19.37 -2.86 -4.69
C ASN A 110 18.83 -1.44 -4.45
N GLU A 111 19.70 -0.56 -3.93
CA GLU A 111 19.36 0.83 -3.61
C GLU A 111 18.87 1.63 -4.82
N ASN A 112 19.39 1.34 -6.03
CA ASN A 112 18.98 2.04 -7.25
C ASN A 112 17.52 1.73 -7.59
N ILE A 113 17.16 0.44 -7.58
CA ILE A 113 15.77 -0.01 -7.79
C ILE A 113 14.85 0.56 -6.71
N TYR A 114 15.27 0.54 -5.45
CA TYR A 114 14.50 1.10 -4.34
C TYR A 114 14.22 2.59 -4.54
N LYS A 115 15.25 3.41 -4.74
CA LYS A 115 15.11 4.88 -4.91
C LYS A 115 14.25 5.24 -6.11
N LYS A 116 14.43 4.53 -7.24
CA LYS A 116 13.62 4.71 -8.44
C LYS A 116 12.15 4.50 -8.10
N ASN A 117 11.79 3.30 -7.62
CA ASN A 117 10.42 2.94 -7.28
C ASN A 117 9.81 3.90 -6.24
N LEU A 118 10.57 4.28 -5.21
CA LEU A 118 10.10 5.20 -4.18
C LEU A 118 9.74 6.58 -4.76
N LEU A 119 10.62 7.17 -5.57
CA LEU A 119 10.38 8.47 -6.23
C LEU A 119 9.07 8.47 -7.04
N ILE A 120 8.80 7.35 -7.72
CA ILE A 120 7.60 7.17 -8.54
C ILE A 120 6.37 7.15 -7.64
N LEU A 121 6.39 6.33 -6.59
CA LEU A 121 5.29 6.19 -5.65
C LEU A 121 5.00 7.52 -4.93
N ASP A 122 6.04 8.25 -4.52
CA ASP A 122 5.89 9.58 -3.91
C ASP A 122 5.28 10.59 -4.88
N THR A 123 5.76 10.62 -6.13
CA THR A 123 5.19 11.50 -7.17
C THR A 123 3.72 11.17 -7.45
N GLN A 124 3.33 9.89 -7.45
CA GLN A 124 1.92 9.51 -7.62
C GLN A 124 1.08 9.89 -6.40
N THR A 125 1.63 9.71 -5.18
CA THR A 125 0.97 10.07 -3.93
C THR A 125 0.64 11.56 -3.93
N GLU A 126 1.63 12.42 -4.18
CA GLU A 126 1.46 13.87 -4.22
C GLU A 126 0.39 14.30 -5.24
N ARG A 127 0.34 13.65 -6.40
CA ARG A 127 -0.63 13.98 -7.46
C ARG A 127 -2.07 13.60 -7.11
N VAL A 128 -2.25 12.46 -6.42
CA VAL A 128 -3.56 12.04 -5.95
C VAL A 128 -4.02 12.93 -4.80
N GLU A 129 -3.11 13.28 -3.88
CA GLU A 129 -3.39 14.20 -2.77
C GLU A 129 -3.80 15.60 -3.27
N GLN A 130 -3.12 16.15 -4.26
CA GLN A 130 -3.45 17.46 -4.82
C GLN A 130 -4.75 17.48 -5.65
N ASP A 131 -5.51 16.39 -5.68
CA ASP A 131 -6.80 16.22 -6.37
C ASP A 131 -6.78 16.73 -7.82
N ARG A 132 -5.62 16.68 -8.49
CA ARG A 132 -5.45 17.29 -9.81
C ARG A 132 -6.39 16.56 -10.78
N PRO A 133 -7.45 17.23 -11.32
CA PRO A 133 -8.52 16.58 -12.09
C PRO A 133 -8.07 16.08 -13.48
N LYS A 134 -6.75 16.08 -13.75
CA LYS A 134 -6.13 15.55 -14.95
C LYS A 134 -5.65 14.10 -14.80
N LEU A 135 -5.95 13.41 -13.71
CA LEU A 135 -5.79 11.96 -13.63
C LEU A 135 -6.95 11.26 -14.37
N GLN A 136 -7.08 11.51 -15.68
CA GLN A 136 -8.07 10.86 -16.55
C GLN A 136 -7.84 9.35 -16.71
N SER A 137 -6.76 8.83 -16.16
CA SER A 137 -6.62 7.48 -15.62
C SER A 137 -5.15 7.27 -15.31
N LEU A 138 -4.84 6.51 -14.26
CA LEU A 138 -3.52 5.90 -14.09
C LEU A 138 -3.11 5.16 -15.38
N ASN A 139 -4.08 4.64 -16.13
CA ASN A 139 -3.92 3.95 -17.40
C ASN A 139 -3.10 4.79 -18.39
N THR A 140 -3.51 6.02 -18.75
CA THR A 140 -2.80 6.81 -19.77
C THR A 140 -1.37 7.16 -19.35
N TYR A 141 -1.13 7.41 -18.06
CA TYR A 141 0.19 7.84 -17.59
C TYR A 141 1.13 6.68 -17.28
N PHE A 142 0.71 5.63 -16.56
CA PHE A 142 1.52 4.44 -16.36
C PHE A 142 1.78 3.72 -17.69
N TYR A 143 0.82 3.66 -18.63
CA TYR A 143 1.12 3.14 -19.97
C TYR A 143 2.20 3.96 -20.66
N SER A 144 2.06 5.30 -20.62
CA SER A 144 3.03 6.19 -21.27
C SER A 144 4.37 6.21 -20.57
N TRP A 145 4.42 6.00 -19.25
CA TRP A 145 5.64 6.15 -18.48
C TRP A 145 6.40 4.82 -18.39
N ILE A 146 5.73 3.68 -18.18
CA ILE A 146 6.32 2.34 -18.38
C ILE A 146 6.80 2.17 -19.84
N GLY A 147 6.10 2.76 -20.82
CA GLY A 147 6.47 2.72 -22.24
C GLY A 147 7.51 3.77 -22.68
N ARG A 148 7.56 4.97 -22.08
CA ARG A 148 8.58 6.00 -22.35
C ARG A 148 9.84 5.80 -21.51
N LEU A 149 9.77 5.02 -20.45
CA LEU A 149 10.94 4.74 -19.63
C LEU A 149 11.92 3.84 -20.35
N SER A 150 11.52 2.91 -21.22
CA SER A 150 12.48 2.14 -22.01
C SER A 150 13.40 3.04 -22.86
N SER A 151 12.90 4.21 -23.32
CA SER A 151 13.68 5.20 -24.08
C SER A 151 14.36 6.28 -23.20
N LEU A 152 13.77 6.63 -22.05
CA LEU A 152 14.39 7.53 -21.07
C LEU A 152 15.44 6.85 -20.18
N PHE A 153 15.36 5.54 -19.96
CA PHE A 153 16.33 4.75 -19.22
C PHE A 153 17.69 4.81 -19.94
N ARG A 154 17.74 4.62 -21.27
CA ARG A 154 18.98 4.79 -22.05
C ARG A 154 19.60 6.19 -21.94
N ARG A 155 18.77 7.22 -21.68
CA ARG A 155 19.20 8.64 -21.72
C ARG A 155 19.51 9.24 -20.34
N ILE A 156 18.86 8.76 -19.29
CA ILE A 156 19.10 9.16 -17.90
C ILE A 156 20.23 8.31 -17.28
N LEU A 157 20.47 7.09 -17.79
CA LEU A 157 21.51 6.23 -17.24
C LEU A 157 22.94 6.65 -17.63
N PHE A 158 23.21 7.40 -18.71
CA PHE A 158 24.60 7.67 -19.17
C PHE A 158 25.51 6.42 -19.10
N LEU A 159 24.96 5.21 -19.29
CA LEU A 159 25.67 3.96 -19.09
C LEU A 159 25.80 3.21 -20.43
N PRO A 160 26.98 2.61 -20.69
CA PRO A 160 27.21 1.81 -21.88
C PRO A 160 26.30 0.58 -21.83
N ALA A 161 25.82 0.11 -22.99
CA ALA A 161 24.99 -1.09 -23.12
C ALA A 161 25.71 -2.32 -22.53
N SER A 162 25.49 -2.58 -21.25
CA SER A 162 26.20 -3.59 -20.47
C SER A 162 25.22 -4.64 -19.95
N LEU A 163 25.71 -5.86 -19.69
CA LEU A 163 24.91 -6.95 -19.14
C LEU A 163 24.22 -6.58 -17.81
N SER A 164 24.78 -5.63 -17.05
CA SER A 164 24.18 -5.15 -15.80
C SER A 164 22.87 -4.38 -16.03
N ASP A 165 22.71 -3.76 -17.20
CA ASP A 165 21.50 -3.00 -17.53
C ASP A 165 20.29 -3.93 -17.73
N SER A 166 20.49 -5.11 -18.34
CA SER A 166 19.44 -6.11 -18.53
C SER A 166 19.00 -6.72 -17.19
N GLN A 167 19.95 -7.05 -16.31
CA GLN A 167 19.63 -7.54 -14.96
C GLN A 167 18.89 -6.48 -14.13
N GLU A 168 19.33 -5.23 -14.19
CA GLU A 168 18.67 -4.14 -13.46
C GLU A 168 17.27 -3.85 -14.01
N LEU A 169 17.09 -3.87 -15.33
CA LEU A 169 15.79 -3.66 -15.96
C LEU A 169 14.81 -4.80 -15.66
N TYR A 170 15.29 -6.05 -15.72
CA TYR A 170 14.51 -7.20 -15.28
C TYR A 170 14.13 -7.09 -13.80
N LEU A 171 15.08 -6.76 -12.93
CA LEU A 171 14.85 -6.59 -11.50
C LEU A 171 13.84 -5.48 -11.21
N TYR A 172 13.87 -4.39 -11.97
CA TYR A 172 12.88 -3.32 -11.92
C TYR A 172 11.47 -3.84 -12.23
N TYR A 173 11.28 -4.57 -13.35
CA TYR A 173 9.97 -5.12 -13.71
C TYR A 173 9.49 -6.19 -12.73
N ARG A 174 10.39 -7.05 -12.25
CA ARG A 174 10.09 -8.02 -11.19
C ARG A 174 9.65 -7.35 -9.90
N THR A 175 10.26 -6.23 -9.53
CA THR A 175 9.85 -5.41 -8.38
C THR A 175 8.43 -4.87 -8.59
N GLN A 176 8.17 -4.25 -9.74
CA GLN A 176 6.84 -3.73 -10.10
C GLN A 176 5.77 -4.83 -10.04
N TYR A 177 6.06 -6.03 -10.55
CA TYR A 177 5.16 -7.17 -10.49
C TYR A 177 4.79 -7.54 -9.04
N LYS A 178 5.77 -7.58 -8.14
CA LYS A 178 5.53 -7.88 -6.71
C LYS A 178 4.67 -6.80 -6.05
N LEU A 179 4.99 -5.52 -6.26
CA LEU A 179 4.21 -4.40 -5.72
C LEU A 179 2.75 -4.42 -6.20
N ILE A 180 2.54 -4.66 -7.50
CA ILE A 180 1.19 -4.75 -8.10
C ILE A 180 0.44 -5.97 -7.57
N THR A 181 1.10 -7.11 -7.45
CA THR A 181 0.47 -8.35 -6.95
C THR A 181 0.05 -8.18 -5.50
N LYS A 182 0.91 -7.60 -4.64
CA LYS A 182 0.56 -7.26 -3.27
C LYS A 182 -0.70 -6.40 -3.19
N VAL A 183 -0.82 -5.38 -4.04
CA VAL A 183 -2.04 -4.55 -4.09
C VAL A 183 -3.26 -5.38 -4.49
N LEU A 184 -3.16 -6.19 -5.55
CA LEU A 184 -4.30 -7.01 -6.02
C LEU A 184 -4.76 -8.02 -4.96
N ASP A 185 -3.83 -8.63 -4.24
CA ASP A 185 -4.14 -9.56 -3.15
C ASP A 185 -4.88 -8.85 -2.01
N GLU A 186 -4.43 -7.65 -1.62
CA GLU A 186 -5.10 -6.84 -0.60
C GLU A 186 -6.49 -6.35 -1.05
N LEU A 187 -6.63 -5.94 -2.33
CA LEU A 187 -7.92 -5.55 -2.89
C LEU A 187 -8.91 -6.73 -2.93
N ALA A 188 -8.43 -7.95 -3.21
CA ALA A 188 -9.27 -9.16 -3.21
C ALA A 188 -9.76 -9.54 -1.80
N LEU A 189 -9.00 -9.21 -0.75
CA LEU A 189 -9.39 -9.43 0.64
C LEU A 189 -10.28 -8.30 1.19
N MET A 190 -10.35 -7.16 0.50
CA MET A 190 -11.01 -5.95 0.98
C MET A 190 -12.50 -6.16 1.28
N GLU A 191 -13.21 -6.90 0.44
CA GLU A 191 -14.65 -7.23 0.63
C GLU A 191 -14.92 -8.06 1.89
N LYS A 192 -13.90 -8.75 2.43
CA LYS A 192 -14.01 -9.55 3.66
C LYS A 192 -13.40 -8.85 4.87
N SER A 193 -12.92 -7.62 4.70
CA SER A 193 -12.20 -6.87 5.72
C SER A 193 -13.08 -5.73 6.28
N PRO A 194 -12.78 -5.23 7.49
CA PRO A 194 -13.42 -4.03 8.02
C PRO A 194 -13.24 -2.78 7.14
N LEU A 195 -12.31 -2.80 6.18
CA LEU A 195 -12.10 -1.69 5.24
C LEU A 195 -13.23 -1.56 4.21
N GLN A 196 -14.12 -2.53 4.07
CA GLN A 196 -15.32 -2.42 3.23
C GLN A 196 -16.18 -1.19 3.60
N GLU A 197 -16.23 -0.84 4.89
CA GLU A 197 -16.97 0.33 5.37
C GLU A 197 -16.32 1.67 4.93
N ILE A 198 -15.00 1.66 4.72
CA ILE A 198 -14.25 2.81 4.22
C ILE A 198 -14.34 2.86 2.69
N PHE A 199 -14.15 1.73 2.01
CA PHE A 199 -14.18 1.61 0.56
C PHE A 199 -15.50 0.99 0.08
N ASP A 200 -16.60 1.66 0.40
CA ASP A 200 -17.98 1.21 0.17
C ASP A 200 -18.50 1.45 -1.26
N ASP A 201 -17.71 2.07 -2.13
CA ASP A 201 -18.06 2.30 -3.53
C ASP A 201 -17.51 1.16 -4.42
N PRO A 202 -18.38 0.24 -4.91
CA PRO A 202 -17.94 -0.88 -5.73
C PRO A 202 -17.38 -0.43 -7.08
N LYS A 203 -17.79 0.74 -7.59
CA LYS A 203 -17.26 1.28 -8.86
C LYS A 203 -15.82 1.73 -8.68
N ALA A 204 -15.52 2.45 -7.60
CA ALA A 204 -14.17 2.86 -7.26
C ALA A 204 -13.24 1.64 -7.09
N LEU A 205 -13.70 0.62 -6.36
CA LEU A 205 -12.94 -0.62 -6.16
C LEU A 205 -12.68 -1.34 -7.48
N LYS A 206 -13.71 -1.50 -8.32
CA LYS A 206 -13.59 -2.14 -9.63
C LYS A 206 -12.66 -1.37 -10.58
N ASN A 207 -12.73 -0.03 -10.58
CA ASN A 207 -11.87 0.82 -11.40
C ASN A 207 -10.40 0.66 -11.01
N VAL A 208 -10.08 0.77 -9.71
CA VAL A 208 -8.71 0.63 -9.21
C VAL A 208 -8.20 -0.79 -9.46
N THR A 209 -9.01 -1.81 -9.20
CA THR A 209 -8.64 -3.21 -9.47
C THR A 209 -8.32 -3.44 -10.94
N TYR A 210 -9.17 -2.94 -11.85
CA TYR A 210 -8.95 -3.04 -13.30
C TYR A 210 -7.63 -2.39 -13.72
N ILE A 211 -7.32 -1.20 -13.19
CA ILE A 211 -6.05 -0.52 -13.45
C ILE A 211 -4.87 -1.41 -13.06
N TYR A 212 -4.87 -1.98 -11.85
CA TYR A 212 -3.78 -2.83 -11.40
C TYR A 212 -3.69 -4.15 -12.19
N GLN A 213 -4.81 -4.74 -12.62
CA GLN A 213 -4.80 -5.92 -13.49
C GLN A 213 -4.15 -5.62 -14.85
N VAL A 214 -4.52 -4.49 -15.47
CA VAL A 214 -3.91 -4.04 -16.73
C VAL A 214 -2.40 -3.82 -16.56
N LEU A 215 -1.99 -3.19 -15.46
CA LEU A 215 -0.57 -3.00 -15.14
C LEU A 215 0.17 -4.33 -14.97
N LYS A 216 -0.42 -5.28 -14.22
CA LYS A 216 0.17 -6.61 -14.01
C LYS A 216 0.45 -7.30 -15.34
N ASN A 217 -0.55 -7.34 -16.23
CA ASN A 217 -0.41 -7.99 -17.54
C ASN A 217 0.71 -7.34 -18.37
N LYS A 218 0.77 -6.01 -18.37
CA LYS A 218 1.83 -5.30 -19.08
C LYS A 218 3.22 -5.58 -18.50
N THR A 219 3.35 -5.59 -17.17
CA THR A 219 4.62 -5.87 -16.50
C THR A 219 5.08 -7.30 -16.76
N VAL A 220 4.18 -8.29 -16.80
CA VAL A 220 4.51 -9.67 -17.16
C VAL A 220 5.09 -9.75 -18.57
N LEU A 221 4.45 -9.12 -19.56
CA LEU A 221 4.98 -9.08 -20.93
C LEU A 221 6.38 -8.45 -21.01
N GLN A 222 6.66 -7.44 -20.20
CA GLN A 222 7.98 -6.82 -20.13
C GLN A 222 9.01 -7.74 -19.49
N MET A 223 8.65 -8.42 -18.40
CA MET A 223 9.53 -9.42 -17.79
C MET A 223 9.86 -10.57 -18.76
N GLU A 224 8.85 -11.09 -19.45
CA GLU A 224 9.02 -12.15 -20.46
C GLU A 224 9.94 -11.72 -21.59
N HIS A 225 9.78 -10.47 -22.07
CA HIS A 225 10.67 -9.91 -23.10
C HIS A 225 12.13 -9.81 -22.64
N GLU A 226 12.37 -9.36 -21.41
CA GLU A 226 13.73 -9.27 -20.86
C GLU A 226 14.34 -10.68 -20.66
N ILE A 227 13.55 -11.66 -20.20
CA ILE A 227 13.97 -13.07 -20.07
C ILE A 227 14.36 -13.63 -21.44
N GLN A 228 13.49 -13.53 -22.44
CA GLN A 228 13.75 -14.06 -23.78
C GLN A 228 14.98 -13.41 -24.44
N SER A 229 15.25 -12.15 -24.13
CA SER A 229 16.38 -11.41 -24.72
C SER A 229 17.71 -11.66 -23.99
N ASN A 230 17.70 -12.25 -22.79
CA ASN A 230 18.88 -12.39 -21.92
C ASN A 230 18.86 -13.70 -21.09
N GLU A 231 18.34 -14.80 -21.65
CA GLU A 231 17.97 -16.03 -20.93
C GLU A 231 19.09 -16.56 -20.00
N ASP A 232 20.27 -16.87 -20.56
CA ASP A 232 21.41 -17.42 -19.79
C ASP A 232 21.82 -16.53 -18.60
N LEU A 233 21.80 -15.21 -18.79
CA LEU A 233 22.19 -14.23 -17.77
C LEU A 233 21.15 -14.14 -16.65
N LEU A 234 19.87 -14.19 -17.03
CA LEU A 234 18.76 -14.02 -16.09
C LEU A 234 18.44 -15.32 -15.34
N ASP A 235 18.73 -16.48 -15.91
CA ASP A 235 18.56 -17.76 -15.24
C ASP A 235 19.51 -17.90 -14.03
N ASP A 236 20.80 -17.65 -14.21
CA ASP A 236 21.77 -17.66 -13.09
C ASP A 236 21.42 -16.58 -12.05
N PHE A 237 21.07 -15.37 -12.50
CA PHE A 237 20.63 -14.30 -11.61
C PHE A 237 19.37 -14.68 -10.80
N ASN A 238 18.39 -15.33 -11.45
CA ASN A 238 17.15 -15.76 -10.80
C ASN A 238 17.41 -16.88 -9.81
N GLU A 239 18.26 -17.84 -10.14
CA GLU A 239 18.65 -18.92 -9.24
C GLU A 239 19.35 -18.37 -7.98
N GLN A 240 20.33 -17.47 -8.16
CA GLN A 240 21.03 -16.83 -7.05
C GLN A 240 20.07 -16.01 -6.18
N SER A 241 19.16 -15.25 -6.80
CA SER A 241 18.13 -14.49 -6.11
C SER A 241 17.20 -15.40 -5.30
N ALA A 242 16.78 -16.55 -5.87
CA ALA A 242 15.91 -17.51 -5.21
C ALA A 242 16.61 -18.16 -4.01
N LYS A 243 17.87 -18.57 -4.16
CA LYS A 243 18.69 -19.13 -3.08
C LYS A 243 18.87 -18.13 -1.93
N ALA A 244 19.16 -16.86 -2.25
CA ALA A 244 19.28 -15.80 -1.26
C ALA A 244 17.96 -15.60 -0.49
N LEU A 245 16.83 -15.53 -1.19
CA LEU A 245 15.52 -15.36 -0.58
C LEU A 245 15.17 -16.54 0.34
N LEU A 246 15.40 -17.78 -0.10
CA LEU A 246 15.18 -18.98 0.72
C LEU A 246 16.01 -18.95 2.00
N ARG A 247 17.28 -18.51 1.92
CA ARG A 247 18.15 -18.35 3.09
C ARG A 247 17.60 -17.32 4.08
N ILE A 248 17.07 -16.21 3.58
CA ILE A 248 16.44 -15.17 4.41
C ILE A 248 15.18 -15.72 5.06
N THR A 249 14.31 -16.40 4.30
CA THR A 249 13.10 -17.03 4.83
C THR A 249 13.42 -18.05 5.92
N GLN A 250 14.48 -18.84 5.77
CA GLN A 250 14.94 -19.77 6.81
C GLN A 250 15.34 -19.05 8.10
N VAL A 251 16.09 -17.95 7.99
CA VAL A 251 16.52 -17.14 9.15
C VAL A 251 15.33 -16.46 9.82
N ASP A 252 14.43 -15.86 9.05
CA ASP A 252 13.24 -15.16 9.57
C ASP A 252 12.30 -16.14 10.27
N THR A 253 12.07 -17.33 9.68
CA THR A 253 11.27 -18.40 10.29
C THR A 253 11.89 -18.86 11.61
N LEU A 254 13.21 -19.06 11.64
CA LEU A 254 13.92 -19.47 12.85
C LEU A 254 13.79 -18.42 13.97
N ASN A 255 13.86 -17.13 13.61
CA ASN A 255 13.68 -16.04 14.56
C ASN A 255 12.23 -15.97 15.07
N ASP A 256 11.22 -16.06 14.21
CA ASP A 256 9.81 -16.03 14.61
C ASP A 256 9.45 -17.21 15.54
N LEU A 257 9.97 -18.41 15.25
CA LEU A 257 9.82 -19.57 16.15
C LEU A 257 10.43 -19.32 17.53
N HIS A 258 11.53 -18.58 17.60
CA HIS A 258 12.17 -18.26 18.88
C HIS A 258 11.44 -17.15 19.63
N GLU A 259 11.05 -16.07 18.93
CA GLU A 259 10.32 -14.93 19.50
C GLU A 259 8.94 -15.34 20.04
N ARG A 260 8.30 -16.32 19.41
CA ARG A 260 7.03 -16.91 19.87
C ARG A 260 7.19 -18.00 20.93
N GLU A 261 8.41 -18.17 21.45
CA GLU A 261 8.77 -19.18 22.46
C GLU A 261 8.45 -20.63 22.05
N ILE A 262 8.25 -20.90 20.75
CA ILE A 262 8.02 -22.25 20.23
C ILE A 262 9.31 -23.07 20.34
N ILE A 263 10.47 -22.45 20.12
CA ILE A 263 11.78 -23.05 20.34
C ILE A 263 12.58 -22.30 21.41
N SER A 264 13.29 -23.04 22.24
CA SER A 264 14.20 -22.47 23.24
C SER A 264 15.42 -21.81 22.59
N SER A 265 16.09 -20.90 23.31
CA SER A 265 17.34 -20.28 22.85
C SER A 265 18.43 -21.31 22.51
N LYS A 266 18.45 -22.46 23.20
CA LYS A 266 19.38 -23.56 22.91
C LYS A 266 19.08 -24.19 21.54
N LEU A 267 17.81 -24.45 21.23
CA LEU A 267 17.39 -24.97 19.93
C LEU A 267 17.63 -23.95 18.81
N HIS A 268 17.35 -22.67 19.06
CA HIS A 268 17.64 -21.59 18.11
C HIS A 268 19.13 -21.56 17.71
N VAL A 269 20.04 -21.62 18.68
CA VAL A 269 21.49 -21.65 18.43
C VAL A 269 21.92 -22.90 17.66
N LEU A 270 21.33 -24.07 17.94
CA LEU A 270 21.63 -25.31 17.22
C LEU A 270 21.19 -25.24 15.76
N LEU A 271 19.91 -24.91 15.52
CA LEU A 271 19.34 -24.80 14.17
C LEU A 271 20.04 -23.71 13.35
N LYS A 272 20.43 -22.59 13.97
CA LYS A 272 21.19 -21.53 13.30
C LYS A 272 22.56 -22.00 12.79
N LYS A 273 23.18 -23.00 13.43
CA LYS A 273 24.45 -23.58 12.96
C LYS A 273 24.25 -24.52 11.77
N GLU A 274 23.12 -25.22 11.70
CA GLU A 274 22.78 -26.12 10.59
C GLU A 274 22.38 -25.35 9.32
N LEU A 275 21.81 -24.15 9.47
CA LEU A 275 21.42 -23.28 8.35
C LEU A 275 22.57 -22.42 7.77
N LYS A 276 23.82 -22.62 8.24
CA LYS A 276 24.99 -21.87 7.76
C LYS A 276 25.65 -22.54 6.57
#